data_AF-A0A218ZLT1-F1
#
_entry.id   AF-A0A218ZLT1-F1
#
_cell.length_a   1.000
_cell.length_b   1.000
_cell.length_c   1.000
_cell.angle_alpha   90.00
_cell.angle_beta   90.00
_cell.angle_gamma   90.00
#
_symmetry.space_group_name_H-M   'P 1'
#
loop_
_entity.id
_entity.type
_entity.pdbx_description
1 polymer ?
#
loop_
_entity_poly.entity_id
_entity_poly.type
_entity_poly.pdbx_seq_one_letter_code
_entity_poly.pdbx_strand_id
1 'polypeptide(L)'
;MLSVYAWALLIIAIFVAFIFVISGPKAPISYLPPVCNIEPLLPCVQSTLTSVNTAHSIPIKYTVVFLDSLGVGMHLPANAISVTLTNIGSTGTNVYNGTCLPRNVSSGTRVICAVSIPGS
;
A
#
# COMPACT_ATOMS: atom_id res chain seq x y z
N MET A 1 11.64 50.33 -15.21
CA MET A 1 11.74 49.26 -16.22
C MET A 1 11.64 47.84 -15.67
N LEU A 2 11.61 47.63 -14.34
CA LEU A 2 11.35 46.30 -13.74
C LEU A 2 9.92 45.77 -13.95
N SER A 3 8.89 46.63 -14.02
CA SER A 3 7.50 46.16 -14.13
C SER A 3 7.20 45.48 -15.47
N VAL A 4 7.96 45.80 -16.52
CA VAL A 4 7.80 45.21 -17.87
C VAL A 4 8.22 43.74 -17.89
N TYR A 5 8.98 43.27 -16.90
CA TYR A 5 9.39 41.86 -16.79
C TYR A 5 8.69 41.10 -15.65
N ALA A 6 7.90 41.81 -14.83
CA ALA A 6 7.19 41.21 -13.71
C ALA A 6 6.16 40.16 -14.16
N TRP A 7 5.49 40.38 -15.28
CA TRP A 7 4.54 39.41 -15.84
C TRP A 7 5.22 38.13 -16.34
N ALA A 8 6.43 38.23 -16.90
CA ALA A 8 7.19 37.07 -17.34
C ALA A 8 7.67 36.22 -16.16
N LEU A 9 8.13 36.85 -15.07
CA LEU A 9 8.50 36.15 -13.83
C LEU A 9 7.31 35.43 -13.18
N LEU A 10 6.12 36.04 -13.23
CA LEU A 10 4.89 35.44 -12.71
C LEU A 10 4.51 34.17 -13.47
N ILE A 11 4.62 34.18 -14.80
CA ILE A 11 4.35 32.99 -15.63
C ILE A 11 5.32 31.85 -15.29
N ILE A 12 6.61 32.15 -15.15
CA ILE A 12 7.63 31.15 -14.80
C ILE A 12 7.34 30.55 -13.41
N ALA A 13 7.00 31.39 -12.44
CA ALA A 13 6.67 30.93 -11.08
C ALA A 13 5.45 29.99 -11.06
N ILE A 14 4.39 30.31 -11.83
CA ILE A 14 3.22 29.45 -11.97
C ILE A 14 3.60 28.10 -12.61
N PHE A 15 4.42 28.13 -13.65
CA PHE A 15 4.84 26.91 -14.35
C PHE A 15 5.66 25.97 -13.44
N VAL A 16 6.59 26.53 -12.66
CA VAL A 16 7.36 25.76 -11.67
C VAL A 16 6.44 25.20 -10.59
N ALA A 17 5.52 26.01 -10.04
CA ALA A 17 4.55 25.54 -9.05
C ALA A 17 3.67 24.39 -9.58
N PHE A 18 3.24 24.48 -10.84
CA PHE A 18 2.44 23.43 -11.49
C PHE A 18 3.22 22.12 -11.65
N ILE A 19 4.49 22.19 -12.05
CA ILE A 19 5.36 21.02 -12.12
C ILE A 19 5.49 20.37 -10.73
N PHE A 20 5.73 21.16 -9.68
CA PHE A 20 5.85 20.65 -8.31
C PHE A 20 4.57 19.98 -7.79
N VAL A 21 3.39 20.48 -8.17
CA VAL A 21 2.11 19.85 -7.79
C VAL A 21 1.93 18.50 -8.49
N ILE A 22 2.35 18.37 -9.75
CA ILE A 22 2.21 17.12 -10.52
C ILE A 22 3.28 16.10 -10.13
N SER A 23 4.50 16.56 -9.86
CA SER A 23 5.63 15.72 -9.43
C SER A 23 5.64 15.48 -7.91
N GLY A 24 4.64 15.98 -7.18
CA GLY A 24 4.51 15.77 -5.76
C GLY A 24 4.47 14.28 -5.42
N PRO A 25 4.94 13.89 -4.23
CA PRO A 25 4.91 12.49 -3.79
C PRO A 25 3.46 12.01 -3.78
N LYS A 26 3.12 11.12 -4.73
CA LYS A 26 1.81 10.47 -4.77
C LYS A 26 1.66 9.59 -3.53
N ALA A 27 0.48 9.59 -2.94
CA ALA A 27 0.21 8.76 -1.77
C ALA A 27 0.53 7.28 -2.09
N PRO A 28 1.16 6.52 -1.16
CA PRO A 28 1.62 5.15 -1.40
C PRO A 28 0.55 4.19 -1.93
N ILE A 29 -0.72 4.48 -1.61
CA ILE A 29 -1.93 3.78 -2.10
C ILE A 29 -2.08 3.77 -3.62
N SER A 30 -1.46 4.67 -4.37
CA SER A 30 -1.53 4.68 -5.84
C SER A 30 -0.56 3.69 -6.52
N TYR A 31 0.37 3.10 -5.78
CA TYR A 31 1.39 2.20 -6.35
C TYR A 31 1.06 0.71 -6.19
N LEU A 32 0.04 0.37 -5.40
CA LEU A 32 -0.36 -1.02 -5.23
C LEU A 32 -1.63 -1.29 -6.03
N PRO A 33 -1.58 -2.14 -7.07
CA PRO A 33 -2.81 -2.64 -7.66
C PRO A 33 -3.58 -3.40 -6.57
N PRO A 34 -4.91 -3.26 -6.48
CA PRO A 34 -5.75 -3.95 -5.49
C PRO A 34 -5.91 -5.45 -5.77
N VAL A 35 -4.87 -6.10 -6.29
CA VAL A 35 -4.86 -7.52 -6.61
C VAL A 35 -4.16 -8.24 -5.45
N CYS A 36 -4.96 -8.64 -4.47
CA CYS A 36 -4.54 -9.61 -3.48
C CYS A 36 -4.58 -11.01 -4.07
N ASN A 37 -3.43 -11.67 -4.14
CA ASN A 37 -3.38 -13.12 -4.26
C ASN A 37 -3.39 -13.71 -2.85
N ILE A 38 -4.60 -13.86 -2.28
CA ILE A 38 -4.80 -14.70 -1.10
C ILE A 38 -5.17 -16.09 -1.61
N GLU A 39 -4.64 -17.13 -0.99
CA GLU A 39 -5.02 -18.51 -1.30
C GLU A 39 -5.84 -19.06 -0.12
N PRO A 40 -7.13 -19.43 -0.32
CA PRO A 40 -7.90 -19.42 -1.57
C PRO A 40 -8.27 -18.01 -2.06
N LEU A 41 -8.45 -17.84 -3.39
CA LEU A 41 -8.74 -16.53 -4.02
C LEU A 41 -9.99 -15.89 -3.42
N LEU A 42 -9.79 -14.84 -2.62
CA LEU A 42 -10.84 -14.05 -1.97
C LEU A 42 -10.75 -12.58 -2.43
N PRO A 43 -11.89 -11.91 -2.69
CA PRO A 43 -11.89 -10.51 -3.08
C PRO A 43 -11.42 -9.62 -1.91
N CYS A 44 -10.36 -8.85 -2.14
CA CYS A 44 -9.88 -7.87 -1.17
C CYS A 44 -10.82 -6.67 -1.13
N VAL A 45 -11.39 -6.42 0.05
CA VAL A 45 -12.35 -5.31 0.26
C VAL A 45 -11.58 -4.02 0.53
N GLN A 46 -10.47 -4.09 1.26
CA GLN A 46 -9.60 -2.94 1.52
C GLN A 46 -8.13 -3.40 1.61
N SER A 47 -7.22 -2.62 1.04
CA SER A 47 -5.79 -2.74 1.31
C SER A 47 -5.28 -1.40 1.82
N THR A 48 -4.56 -1.41 2.93
CA THR A 48 -3.99 -0.21 3.54
C THR A 48 -2.54 -0.46 3.90
N LEU A 49 -1.65 0.37 3.34
CA LEU A 49 -0.25 0.37 3.71
C LEU A 49 -0.10 1.35 4.88
N THR A 50 0.00 0.81 6.09
CA THR A 50 0.05 1.59 7.33
C THR A 50 1.49 1.71 7.79
N SER A 51 2.01 2.94 7.78
CA SER A 51 3.38 3.33 8.12
C SER A 51 4.41 3.10 7.01
N VAL A 52 4.64 4.17 6.25
CA VAL A 52 5.92 4.44 5.57
C VAL A 52 6.75 5.27 6.53
N ASN A 53 7.25 4.67 7.62
CA ASN A 53 8.32 5.31 8.36
C ASN A 53 9.60 4.96 7.61
N THR A 54 10.15 5.94 6.88
CA THR A 54 11.40 5.87 6.11
C THR A 54 12.64 5.74 6.99
N ALA A 55 12.47 5.49 8.29
CA ALA A 55 13.57 5.18 9.19
C ALA A 55 13.92 3.70 9.02
N HIS A 56 15.17 3.46 8.62
CA HIS A 56 15.85 2.18 8.37
C HIS A 56 15.67 1.08 9.46
N SER A 57 15.03 1.42 10.60
CA SER A 57 14.88 0.57 11.77
C SER A 57 13.43 0.15 12.08
N ILE A 58 12.42 0.60 11.31
CA ILE A 58 11.01 0.26 11.55
C ILE A 58 10.45 -0.50 10.34
N PRO A 59 9.90 -1.73 10.53
CA PRO A 59 9.30 -2.47 9.44
C PRO A 59 8.04 -1.76 8.91
N ILE A 60 7.93 -1.68 7.59
CA ILE A 60 6.73 -1.22 6.89
C ILE A 60 5.64 -2.28 7.10
N LYS A 61 4.47 -1.88 7.58
CA LYS A 61 3.33 -2.80 7.76
C LYS A 61 2.36 -2.65 6.60
N TYR A 62 2.19 -3.75 5.86
CA TYR A 62 1.16 -3.84 4.85
C TYR A 62 -0.02 -4.62 5.41
N THR A 63 -1.18 -3.96 5.49
CA THR A 63 -2.40 -4.55 6.04
C THR A 63 -3.43 -4.75 4.94
N VAL A 64 -4.01 -5.93 4.90
CA VAL A 64 -5.04 -6.34 3.95
C VAL A 64 -6.27 -6.74 4.73
N VAL A 65 -7.43 -6.27 4.31
CA VAL A 65 -8.72 -6.65 4.88
C VAL A 65 -9.59 -7.28 3.81
N PHE A 66 -10.04 -8.50 4.07
CA PHE A 66 -11.01 -9.19 3.24
C PHE A 66 -12.21 -9.66 4.06
N LEU A 67 -13.29 -9.97 3.37
CA LEU A 67 -14.51 -10.51 3.94
C LEU A 67 -14.61 -11.97 3.53
N ASP A 68 -14.76 -12.87 4.49
CA ASP A 68 -15.04 -14.27 4.18
C ASP A 68 -16.49 -14.40 3.68
N SER A 69 -16.65 -14.66 2.39
CA SER A 69 -17.94 -14.90 1.74
C SER A 69 -18.13 -16.35 1.31
N LEU A 70 -17.34 -17.29 1.84
CA LEU A 70 -17.35 -18.70 1.40
C LEU A 70 -18.56 -19.49 1.93
N GLY A 71 -19.38 -18.91 2.81
CA GLY A 71 -20.57 -19.58 3.37
C GLY A 71 -20.24 -20.65 4.42
N VAL A 72 -18.96 -20.92 4.66
CA VAL A 72 -18.44 -21.87 5.65
C VAL A 72 -17.31 -21.22 6.43
N GLY A 73 -17.07 -21.69 7.67
CA GLY A 73 -15.93 -21.18 8.44
C GLY A 73 -14.60 -21.68 7.89
N MET A 74 -13.58 -20.82 7.91
CA MET A 74 -12.23 -21.17 7.46
C MET A 74 -11.18 -21.05 8.57
N HIS A 75 -10.15 -21.89 8.50
CA HIS A 75 -8.98 -21.83 9.38
C HIS A 75 -7.78 -21.27 8.60
N LEU A 76 -7.22 -20.16 9.08
CA LEU A 76 -6.08 -19.48 8.48
C LEU A 76 -4.79 -19.88 9.20
N PRO A 77 -3.83 -20.52 8.50
CA PRO A 77 -2.54 -20.88 9.09
C PRO A 77 -1.67 -19.64 9.38
N ALA A 78 -0.58 -19.84 10.14
CA ALA A 78 0.50 -18.87 10.14
C ALA A 78 1.09 -18.83 8.72
N ASN A 79 1.20 -17.65 8.09
CA ASN A 79 1.51 -17.46 6.66
C ASN A 79 0.33 -17.66 5.68
N ALA A 80 -0.90 -17.40 6.13
CA ALA A 80 -2.09 -17.47 5.27
C ALA A 80 -2.14 -16.43 4.14
N ILE A 81 -1.26 -15.43 4.13
CA ILE A 81 -1.18 -14.44 3.05
C ILE A 81 0.24 -14.35 2.50
N SER A 82 0.34 -14.22 1.17
CA SER A 82 1.56 -13.92 0.45
C SER A 82 1.32 -12.69 -0.41
N VAL A 83 2.16 -11.66 -0.24
CA VAL A 83 2.03 -10.40 -0.98
C VAL A 83 3.29 -10.16 -1.79
N THR A 84 3.11 -10.03 -3.10
CA THR A 84 4.18 -9.67 -4.02
C THR A 84 4.23 -8.15 -4.15
N LEU A 85 5.36 -7.56 -3.79
CA LEU A 85 5.58 -6.12 -3.84
C LEU A 85 6.80 -5.80 -4.70
N THR A 86 6.71 -4.75 -5.50
CA THR A 86 7.78 -4.30 -6.39
C THR A 86 8.34 -2.97 -5.87
N ASN A 87 9.65 -2.91 -5.65
CA ASN A 87 10.37 -1.74 -5.14
C ASN A 87 9.88 -1.23 -3.78
N ILE A 88 9.46 -2.14 -2.89
CA ILE A 88 9.09 -1.82 -1.49
C ILE A 88 9.94 -2.67 -0.54
N GLY A 89 10.69 -2.01 0.35
CA GLY A 89 11.63 -2.62 1.29
C GLY A 89 12.94 -3.12 0.68
N SER A 90 12.93 -3.49 -0.60
CA SER A 90 14.12 -3.83 -1.39
C SER A 90 13.86 -3.56 -2.87
N THR A 91 14.93 -3.40 -3.66
CA THR A 91 14.84 -3.22 -5.12
C THR A 91 14.39 -4.52 -5.79
N GLY A 92 13.57 -4.39 -6.84
CA GLY A 92 13.01 -5.54 -7.56
C GLY A 92 11.69 -6.06 -6.96
N THR A 93 11.29 -7.25 -7.38
CA THR A 93 10.03 -7.90 -6.97
C THR A 93 10.30 -8.89 -5.87
N ASN A 94 9.71 -8.68 -4.69
CA ASN A 94 9.89 -9.52 -3.51
C ASN A 94 8.54 -10.04 -3.01
N VAL A 95 8.55 -11.24 -2.43
CA VAL A 95 7.36 -11.89 -1.87
C VAL A 95 7.49 -11.90 -0.35
N TYR A 96 6.45 -11.41 0.32
CA TYR A 96 6.40 -11.34 1.77
C TYR A 96 5.20 -12.10 2.31
N ASN A 97 5.45 -12.97 3.28
CA ASN A 97 4.41 -13.75 3.94
C ASN A 97 3.94 -13.04 5.21
N GLY A 98 2.63 -13.13 5.48
CA GLY A 98 2.00 -12.46 6.60
C GLY A 98 1.05 -13.36 7.38
N THR A 99 0.60 -12.85 8.52
CA THR A 99 -0.34 -13.56 9.39
C THR A 99 -1.69 -12.87 9.38
N CYS A 100 -2.75 -13.68 9.47
CA CYS A 100 -4.12 -13.22 9.48
C CYS A 100 -4.79 -13.45 10.83
N LEU A 101 -5.67 -12.51 11.21
CA LEU A 101 -6.47 -12.54 12.43
C LEU A 101 -7.93 -12.19 12.08
N PRO A 102 -8.92 -12.89 12.67
CA PRO A 102 -8.77 -14.07 13.54
C PRO A 102 -8.36 -15.33 12.76
N ARG A 103 -7.72 -16.30 13.43
CA ARG A 103 -7.31 -17.58 12.78
C ARG A 103 -8.50 -18.48 12.43
N ASN A 104 -9.57 -18.41 13.22
CA ASN A 104 -10.82 -19.08 12.92
C ASN A 104 -11.82 -18.01 12.50
N VAL A 105 -12.31 -18.14 11.29
CA VAL A 105 -13.19 -17.16 10.66
C VAL A 105 -14.53 -17.83 10.45
N SER A 106 -15.60 -17.22 10.96
CA SER A 106 -16.97 -17.57 10.60
C SER A 106 -17.36 -16.88 9.29
N SER A 107 -18.25 -17.49 8.51
CA SER A 107 -18.81 -16.86 7.31
C SER A 107 -19.31 -15.43 7.62
N GLY A 108 -18.94 -14.48 6.78
CA GLY A 108 -19.28 -13.06 6.93
C GLY A 108 -18.36 -12.27 7.87
N THR A 109 -17.29 -12.87 8.40
CA THR A 109 -16.36 -12.19 9.29
C THR A 109 -15.28 -11.46 8.50
N ARG A 110 -14.86 -10.30 8.99
CA ARG A 110 -13.73 -9.55 8.44
C ARG A 110 -12.43 -10.17 8.94
N VAL A 111 -11.52 -10.44 8.02
CA VAL A 111 -10.18 -10.95 8.31
C VAL A 111 -9.19 -9.84 8.02
N ILE A 112 -8.30 -9.60 8.99
CA ILE A 112 -7.22 -8.64 8.89
C ILE A 112 -5.91 -9.41 8.78
N CYS A 113 -5.22 -9.24 7.68
CA CYS A 113 -3.89 -9.81 7.45
C CYS A 113 -2.84 -8.72 7.47
N ALA A 114 -1.73 -8.98 8.15
CA ALA A 114 -0.61 -8.07 8.24
C ALA A 114 0.66 -8.75 7.75
N VAL A 115 1.41 -8.02 6.92
CA VAL A 115 2.71 -8.40 6.39
C VAL A 115 3.73 -7.37 6.89
N SER A 116 4.84 -7.86 7.45
CA SER A 116 5.95 -7.02 7.89
C SER A 116 7.03 -7.01 6.81
N ILE A 117 7.29 -5.84 6.25
CA ILE A 117 8.29 -5.64 5.20
C ILE A 117 9.49 -4.93 5.86
N PRO A 118 10.72 -5.45 5.74
CA PRO A 118 11.90 -4.74 6.21
C PRO A 118 11.98 -3.38 5.51
N GLY A 119 12.16 -2.30 6.30
CA GLY A 119 12.41 -0.98 5.74
C GLY A 119 13.78 -0.93 5.07
N SER A 120 13.86 -0.22 3.95
CA SER A 120 15.11 0.03 3.21
C SER A 120 15.79 1.31 3.62
#